data_AF-A0AAX1MH15-F1
#
_entry.id   AF-A0AAX1MH15-F1
#
_cell.length_a   1.000
_cell.length_b   1.000
_cell.length_c   1.000
_cell.angle_alpha   90.00
_cell.angle_beta   90.00
_cell.angle_gamma   90.00
#
_symmetry.space_group_name_H-M   'P 1'
#
loop_
_entity.id
_entity.type
_entity.pdbx_description
1 polymer ?
#
loop_
_entity_poly.entity_id
_entity_poly.type
_entity_poly.pdbx_seq_one_letter_code
_entity_poly.pdbx_strand_id
1 'polypeptide(L)'
;MQYYKVWILAVFILLQACTTPNWRSVQLQDYLQPYIGQLASNIQQNLNLRELGFQTLKAPKKTDEYLIFTVLRPINIPVPITQSIGGIGPTMTGTRLGSITTSQQSYDINFYCHIIFELDQQQIARSIRYEGKAC
;
A
#
# COMPACT_ATOMS: atom_id res chain seq x y z
N MET A 1 -6.36 -38.45 -42.45
CA MET A 1 -6.99 -37.74 -41.32
C MET A 1 -5.93 -37.34 -40.27
N GLN A 2 -4.92 -36.53 -40.62
CA GLN A 2 -3.78 -36.21 -39.72
C GLN A 2 -3.62 -34.72 -39.42
N TYR A 3 -4.25 -33.84 -40.20
CA TYR A 3 -4.08 -32.39 -40.09
C TYR A 3 -4.95 -31.74 -39.01
N TYR A 4 -6.05 -32.38 -38.60
CA TYR A 4 -6.94 -31.83 -37.57
C TYR A 4 -6.29 -31.79 -36.18
N LYS A 5 -5.40 -32.75 -35.88
CA LYS A 5 -4.63 -32.79 -34.63
C LYS A 5 -3.65 -31.62 -34.51
N VAL A 6 -3.05 -31.22 -35.63
CA VAL A 6 -2.13 -30.07 -35.68
C VAL A 6 -2.89 -28.75 -35.48
N TRP A 7 -4.09 -28.65 -36.06
CA TRP A 7 -4.96 -27.50 -35.86
C TRP A 7 -5.43 -27.32 -34.41
N ILE A 8 -5.74 -28.41 -33.70
CA ILE A 8 -6.13 -28.35 -32.28
C ILE A 8 -4.96 -27.87 -31.40
N LEU A 9 -3.74 -28.29 -31.72
CA LEU A 9 -2.54 -27.90 -30.95
C LEU A 9 -2.15 -26.43 -31.16
N ALA A 10 -2.37 -25.89 -32.38
CA ALA A 10 -2.15 -24.48 -32.68
C ALA A 10 -3.13 -23.55 -31.94
N VAL A 11 -4.38 -23.98 -31.75
CA VAL A 11 -5.39 -23.21 -30.99
C VAL A 11 -4.99 -23.13 -29.51
N PHE A 12 -4.42 -24.17 -28.92
CA PHE A 12 -4.02 -24.17 -27.50
C PHE A 12 -2.85 -23.22 -27.17
N ILE A 13 -1.99 -22.91 -28.14
CA ILE A 13 -0.85 -21.98 -27.94
C ILE A 13 -1.31 -20.52 -27.95
N LEU A 14 -2.43 -20.21 -28.60
CA LEU A 14 -3.00 -18.85 -28.63
C LEU A 14 -3.76 -18.46 -27.35
N LEU A 15 -4.00 -19.41 -26.44
CA LEU A 15 -4.65 -19.18 -25.14
C LEU A 15 -3.66 -18.93 -23.98
N GLN A 16 -2.37 -18.66 -24.25
CA GLN A 16 -1.46 -18.13 -23.24
C GLN A 16 -1.91 -16.72 -22.87
N ALA A 17 -2.84 -16.67 -21.91
CA ALA A 17 -3.45 -15.48 -21.37
C ALA A 17 -2.35 -14.46 -20.97
N CYS A 18 -2.50 -13.23 -21.45
CA CYS A 18 -1.85 -12.09 -20.81
C CYS A 18 -2.32 -12.07 -19.35
N THR A 19 -1.49 -12.59 -18.44
CA THR A 19 -1.64 -12.27 -17.02
C THR A 19 -1.33 -10.78 -16.93
N THR A 20 -2.37 -9.96 -16.84
CA THR A 20 -2.23 -8.58 -16.43
C THR A 20 -1.44 -8.64 -15.12
N PRO A 21 -0.32 -7.92 -14.96
CA PRO A 21 0.36 -7.88 -13.68
C PRO A 21 -0.68 -7.36 -12.69
N ASN A 22 -1.21 -8.26 -11.87
CA ASN A 22 -2.08 -7.88 -10.79
C ASN A 22 -1.21 -6.97 -9.93
N TRP A 23 -1.49 -5.67 -9.96
CA TRP A 23 -0.97 -4.70 -9.01
C TRP A 23 -1.58 -5.06 -7.65
N ARG A 24 -1.12 -6.17 -7.08
CA ARG A 24 -1.44 -6.55 -5.71
C ARG A 24 -0.70 -5.53 -4.87
N SER A 25 -1.46 -4.66 -4.19
CA SER A 25 -0.95 -3.94 -3.04
C SER A 25 -0.41 -5.00 -2.09
N VAL A 26 0.92 -5.18 -2.05
CA VAL A 26 1.55 -6.11 -1.12
C VAL A 26 1.17 -5.65 0.27
N GLN A 27 0.48 -6.52 1.02
CA GLN A 27 0.09 -6.20 2.37
C GLN A 27 1.35 -6.15 3.24
N LEU A 28 1.47 -5.13 4.08
CA LEU A 28 2.63 -4.93 4.95
C LEU A 28 2.96 -6.22 5.74
N GLN A 29 1.92 -6.91 6.21
CA GLN A 29 2.02 -8.19 6.90
C GLN A 29 2.78 -9.26 6.09
N ASP A 30 2.40 -9.46 4.82
CA ASP A 30 2.96 -10.48 3.95
C ASP A 30 4.43 -10.17 3.61
N TYR A 31 4.74 -8.88 3.45
CA TYR A 31 6.12 -8.44 3.20
C TYR A 31 7.04 -8.69 4.40
N LEU A 32 6.51 -8.57 5.61
CA LEU A 32 7.27 -8.71 6.86
C LEU A 32 7.43 -10.18 7.29
N GLN A 33 6.54 -11.07 6.86
CA GLN A 33 6.54 -12.49 7.22
C GLN A 33 7.90 -13.19 7.04
N PRO A 34 8.66 -12.98 5.95
CA PRO A 34 9.96 -13.66 5.74
C PRO A 34 11.05 -13.24 6.72
N TYR A 35 10.88 -12.14 7.43
CA TYR A 35 11.84 -11.62 8.41
C TYR A 35 11.69 -12.27 9.79
N ILE A 36 10.61 -13.01 10.03
CA ILE A 36 10.46 -13.83 11.24
C ILE A 36 11.49 -14.98 11.18
N GLY A 37 12.20 -15.19 12.29
CA GLY A 37 13.29 -16.16 12.39
C GLY A 37 14.65 -15.60 11.95
N GLN A 38 14.73 -14.32 11.56
CA GLN A 38 15.99 -13.68 11.19
C GLN A 38 16.60 -12.88 12.35
N LEU A 39 17.92 -12.69 12.27
CA LEU A 39 18.67 -11.83 13.19
C LEU A 39 18.27 -10.37 13.02
N ALA A 40 18.13 -9.63 14.14
CA ALA A 40 17.79 -8.22 14.15
C ALA A 40 18.70 -7.35 13.26
N SER A 41 20.00 -7.68 13.19
CA SER A 41 20.95 -6.99 12.31
C SER A 41 20.66 -7.21 10.83
N ASN A 42 20.24 -8.42 10.45
CA ASN A 42 19.86 -8.74 9.07
C ASN A 42 18.57 -8.00 8.69
N ILE A 43 17.57 -8.02 9.57
CA ILE A 43 16.31 -7.29 9.37
C ILE A 43 16.60 -5.80 9.21
N GLN A 44 17.46 -5.22 10.05
CA GLN A 44 17.83 -3.80 9.96
C GLN A 44 18.51 -3.41 8.64
N GLN A 45 19.25 -4.33 8.02
CA GLN A 45 19.98 -4.06 6.77
C GLN A 45 19.13 -4.32 5.53
N ASN A 46 18.25 -5.34 5.56
CA ASN A 46 17.52 -5.79 4.39
C ASN A 46 16.07 -5.28 4.33
N LEU A 47 15.46 -4.91 5.47
CA LEU A 47 14.09 -4.44 5.50
C LEU A 47 13.97 -3.05 4.85
N ASN A 48 13.30 -2.98 3.71
CA ASN A 48 13.05 -1.73 3.00
C ASN A 48 11.55 -1.48 2.81
N LEU A 49 10.97 -0.69 3.70
CA LEU A 49 9.54 -0.38 3.69
C LEU A 49 9.15 0.66 2.63
N ARG A 50 10.12 1.26 1.93
CA ARG A 50 9.88 2.28 0.89
C ARG A 50 9.16 1.71 -0.33
N GLU A 51 9.40 0.43 -0.64
CA GLU A 51 8.73 -0.28 -1.75
C GLU A 51 7.22 -0.40 -1.53
N LEU A 52 6.78 -0.38 -0.27
CA LEU A 52 5.38 -0.39 0.13
C LEU A 52 4.78 1.02 0.28
N GLY A 53 5.54 2.07 -0.04
CA GLY A 53 5.09 3.46 0.08
C GLY A 53 5.23 4.06 1.48
N PHE A 54 5.90 3.39 2.41
CA PHE A 54 6.18 3.95 3.73
C PHE A 54 7.40 4.87 3.72
N GLN A 55 7.34 5.96 4.47
CA GLN A 55 8.46 6.85 4.71
C GLN A 55 9.12 6.51 6.04
N THR A 56 10.40 6.12 6.02
CA THR A 56 11.18 5.85 7.24
C THR A 56 11.70 7.17 7.82
N LEU A 57 11.23 7.55 9.00
CA LEU A 57 11.62 8.83 9.62
C LEU A 57 12.93 8.78 10.38
N LYS A 58 13.23 7.62 10.99
CA LYS A 58 14.33 7.45 11.94
C LYS A 58 14.95 6.07 11.76
N ALA A 59 16.22 5.95 12.15
CA ALA A 59 16.86 4.66 12.31
C ALA A 59 16.03 3.80 13.29
N PRO A 60 15.93 2.48 13.04
CA PRO A 60 15.17 1.60 13.92
C PRO A 60 15.78 1.59 15.32
N LYS A 61 14.90 1.59 16.33
CA LYS A 61 15.31 1.51 17.74
C LYS A 61 15.46 0.03 18.10
N LYS A 62 16.68 -0.36 18.47
CA LYS A 62 17.01 -1.72 18.90
C LYS A 62 17.18 -1.77 20.42
N THR A 63 16.54 -2.75 21.06
CA THR A 63 16.75 -3.16 22.45
C THR A 63 17.03 -4.66 22.49
N ASP A 64 17.27 -5.22 23.68
CA ASP A 64 17.51 -6.65 23.83
C ASP A 64 16.28 -7.50 23.47
N GLU A 65 15.08 -6.94 23.68
CA GLU A 65 13.79 -7.62 23.51
C GLU A 65 13.04 -7.20 22.24
N TYR A 66 13.37 -6.03 21.66
CA TYR A 66 12.59 -5.45 20.58
C TYR A 66 13.44 -4.77 19.51
N LEU A 67 13.01 -4.88 18.26
CA LEU A 67 13.48 -4.04 17.15
C LEU A 67 12.30 -3.27 16.57
N ILE A 68 12.34 -1.95 16.70
CA ILE A 68 11.20 -1.07 16.40
C ILE A 68 11.50 -0.18 15.20
N PHE A 69 10.72 -0.33 14.13
CA PHE A 69 10.71 0.57 12.98
C PHE A 69 9.55 1.55 13.10
N THR A 70 9.82 2.83 12.94
CA THR A 70 8.78 3.86 12.89
C THR A 70 8.66 4.39 11.48
N VAL A 71 7.50 4.19 10.88
CA VAL A 71 7.22 4.60 9.52
C VAL A 71 6.00 5.51 9.44
N LEU A 72 6.01 6.36 8.41
CA LEU A 72 4.89 7.20 8.04
C LEU A 72 4.17 6.63 6.85
N ARG A 73 2.84 6.63 6.97
CA ARG A 73 1.94 6.39 5.87
C ARG A 73 1.22 7.69 5.51
N PRO A 74 1.62 8.37 4.42
CA PRO A 74 0.82 9.47 3.90
C PRO A 74 -0.48 8.89 3.32
N ILE A 75 -1.63 9.35 3.80
CA ILE A 75 -2.93 9.00 3.24
C ILE A 75 -3.52 10.26 2.61
N ASN A 76 -3.81 10.20 1.32
CA ASN A 76 -4.59 11.23 0.66
C ASN A 76 -6.07 10.94 0.84
N ILE A 77 -6.76 11.68 1.71
CA ILE A 77 -8.21 11.55 1.90
C ILE A 77 -8.90 12.57 1.00
N PRO A 78 -9.61 12.15 -0.06
CA PRO A 78 -10.39 13.07 -0.87
C PRO A 78 -11.56 13.63 -0.06
N VAL A 79 -11.69 14.95 -0.02
CA VAL A 79 -12.85 15.60 0.60
C VAL A 79 -14.11 15.37 -0.25
N PRO A 80 -15.25 14.97 0.36
CA PRO A 80 -16.51 14.87 -0.36
C PRO A 80 -16.93 16.26 -0.85
N ILE A 81 -17.04 16.41 -2.17
CA ILE A 81 -17.70 17.57 -2.79
C ILE A 81 -19.19 17.50 -2.46
N THR A 82 -19.66 18.37 -1.58
CA THR A 82 -21.10 18.59 -1.38
C THR A 82 -21.64 19.30 -2.62
N GLN A 83 -22.30 18.59 -3.52
CA GLN A 83 -23.09 19.23 -4.56
C GLN A 83 -24.29 19.89 -3.88
N SER A 84 -24.19 21.18 -3.56
CA SER A 84 -25.36 21.95 -3.15
C SER A 84 -26.31 22.02 -4.36
N ILE A 85 -27.39 21.26 -4.34
CA ILE A 85 -28.50 21.43 -5.27
C ILE A 85 -29.16 22.76 -4.90
N GLY A 86 -28.70 23.84 -5.53
CA GLY A 86 -29.35 25.15 -5.51
C GLY A 86 -30.69 25.06 -6.26
N GLY A 87 -31.72 25.60 -5.64
CA GLY A 87 -33.13 25.39 -5.97
C GLY A 87 -33.57 25.76 -7.40
N ILE A 88 -34.73 25.21 -7.70
CA ILE A 88 -35.52 25.24 -8.92
C ILE A 88 -35.90 26.69 -9.30
N GLY A 89 -35.62 27.10 -10.54
CA GLY A 89 -36.09 28.37 -11.11
C GLY A 89 -35.97 28.42 -12.65
N PRO A 90 -37.02 28.80 -13.40
CA PRO A 90 -37.07 28.68 -14.85
C PRO A 90 -36.55 29.96 -15.52
N THR A 91 -35.24 30.17 -15.52
CA THR A 91 -34.62 31.19 -16.38
C THR A 91 -33.29 30.68 -16.89
N MET A 92 -33.36 30.03 -18.04
CA MET A 92 -32.20 29.73 -18.88
C MET A 92 -31.59 31.04 -19.38
N THR A 93 -30.59 31.54 -18.68
CA THR A 93 -29.56 32.42 -19.25
C THR A 93 -28.22 31.89 -18.81
N GLY A 94 -27.49 31.32 -19.77
CA GLY A 94 -26.22 30.65 -19.57
C GLY A 94 -25.14 31.60 -19.07
N THR A 95 -25.09 31.81 -17.76
CA THR A 95 -23.85 32.15 -17.08
C THR A 95 -23.29 30.83 -16.56
N ARG A 96 -22.20 30.38 -17.18
CA ARG A 96 -21.34 29.33 -16.62
C ARG A 96 -20.71 29.93 -15.37
N LEU A 97 -21.48 29.96 -14.29
CA LEU A 97 -21.04 30.47 -13.00
C LEU A 97 -19.92 29.55 -12.54
N GLY A 98 -18.78 30.17 -12.30
CA GLY A 98 -17.47 29.54 -12.32
C GLY A 98 -17.44 28.19 -11.63
N SER A 99 -16.80 27.25 -12.31
CA SER A 99 -16.04 26.20 -11.64
C SER A 99 -15.22 26.87 -10.53
N ILE A 100 -15.77 26.95 -9.32
CA ILE A 100 -14.97 27.11 -8.12
C ILE A 100 -14.24 25.79 -8.05
N THR A 101 -13.09 25.73 -8.71
CA THR A 101 -12.06 24.76 -8.40
C THR A 101 -11.68 25.04 -6.96
N THR A 102 -12.44 24.52 -6.00
CA THR A 102 -11.94 24.34 -4.65
C THR A 102 -10.86 23.30 -4.81
N SER A 103 -9.63 23.80 -4.95
CA SER A 103 -8.37 23.08 -4.85
C SER A 103 -8.56 21.85 -3.98
N GLN A 104 -8.22 20.68 -4.51
CA GLN A 104 -8.22 19.40 -3.79
C GLN A 104 -7.73 19.62 -2.35
N GLN A 105 -8.64 19.74 -1.38
CA GLN A 105 -8.29 19.91 0.01
C GLN A 105 -8.07 18.53 0.61
N SER A 106 -7.03 17.84 0.14
CA SER A 106 -6.55 16.63 0.79
C SER A 106 -5.86 17.03 2.09
N TYR A 107 -6.30 16.47 3.22
CA TYR A 107 -5.57 16.62 4.47
C TYR A 107 -4.36 15.70 4.47
N ASP A 108 -3.15 16.26 4.48
CA ASP A 108 -1.92 15.50 4.73
C ASP A 108 -1.85 15.14 6.22
N ILE A 109 -2.43 14.00 6.57
CA ILE A 109 -2.35 13.46 7.92
C ILE A 109 -1.21 12.44 7.94
N ASN A 110 -0.14 12.79 8.66
CA ASN A 110 0.99 11.89 8.90
C ASN A 110 0.62 10.88 9.97
N PHE A 111 0.21 9.68 9.55
CA PHE A 111 -0.02 8.59 10.47
C PHE A 111 1.28 7.81 10.72
N TYR A 112 1.62 7.68 11.98
CA TYR A 112 2.73 6.86 12.44
C TYR A 112 2.29 5.40 12.59
N CYS A 113 3.14 4.50 12.13
CA CYS A 113 3.06 3.07 12.38
C CYS A 113 4.38 2.57 12.96
N HIS A 114 4.29 1.92 14.11
CA HIS A 114 5.40 1.22 14.74
C HIS A 114 5.30 -0.26 14.40
N ILE A 115 6.31 -0.77 13.70
CA ILE A 115 6.48 -2.19 13.43
C ILE A 115 7.49 -2.70 14.44
N ILE A 116 7.03 -3.56 15.35
CA ILE A 116 7.77 -4.02 16.52
C ILE A 116 8.06 -5.50 16.32
N PHE A 117 9.31 -5.83 16.07
CA PHE A 117 9.76 -7.22 16.09
C PHE A 117 10.10 -7.60 17.53
N GLU A 118 9.48 -8.65 18.05
CA GLU A 118 9.86 -9.24 19.34
C GLU A 118 11.07 -10.14 19.12
N LEU A 119 12.16 -9.86 19.84
CA LEU A 119 13.42 -10.56 19.74
C LEU A 119 13.57 -11.57 20.87
N ASP A 120 14.37 -12.60 20.62
CA ASP A 120 14.84 -13.50 21.67
C ASP A 120 16.24 -13.15 22.18
N GLN A 121 16.75 -13.98 23.11
CA GLN A 121 18.08 -13.82 23.69
C GLN A 121 19.20 -13.90 22.65
N GLN A 122 18.97 -14.53 21.49
CA GLN A 122 19.90 -14.63 20.36
C GLN A 122 19.70 -13.50 19.34
N GLN A 123 18.86 -12.51 19.66
CA GLN A 123 18.52 -11.39 18.78
C GLN A 123 17.77 -11.83 17.51
N ILE A 124 17.01 -12.92 17.59
CA ILE A 124 16.21 -13.47 16.49
C ILE A 124 14.76 -12.99 16.65
N ALA A 125 14.17 -12.49 15.57
CA ALA A 125 12.76 -12.08 15.56
C ALA A 125 11.83 -13.29 15.67
N ARG A 126 11.02 -13.35 16.72
CA ARG A 126 10.02 -14.41 16.94
C ARG A 126 8.64 -14.04 16.43
N SER A 127 8.26 -12.78 16.60
CA SER A 127 6.92 -12.30 16.28
C SER A 127 6.99 -10.84 15.82
N ILE A 128 5.89 -10.36 15.26
CA ILE A 128 5.75 -8.98 14.81
C ILE A 128 4.45 -8.41 15.38
N ARG A 129 4.55 -7.24 15.98
CA ARG A 129 3.43 -6.46 16.48
C ARG A 129 3.39 -5.11 15.78
N TYR A 130 2.19 -4.55 15.70
CA TYR A 130 1.92 -3.32 14.98
C TYR A 130 1.20 -2.37 15.91
N GLU A 131 1.72 -1.16 16.04
CA GLU A 131 1.13 -0.12 16.87
C GLU A 131 1.02 1.18 16.09
N GLY A 132 -0.20 1.63 15.84
CA GLY A 132 -0.45 2.84 15.06
C GLY A 132 -1.84 2.82 14.46
N LYS A 133 -2.33 4.01 14.08
CA LYS A 133 -3.67 4.16 13.46
C LYS A 133 -3.69 3.78 11.98
N ALA A 134 -2.52 3.67 11.35
CA ALA A 134 -2.38 3.39 9.92
C ALA A 134 -1.37 2.28 9.60
N CYS A 135 -1.09 1.43 10.59
CA CYS A 135 -0.69 0.05 10.34
C CYS A 135 -1.95 -0.67 9.82
#